data_AF-A0A2K6CB93-F1
#
_entry.id   AF-A0A2K6CB93-F1
#
_cell.length_a   1.000
_cell.length_b   1.000
_cell.length_c   1.000
_cell.angle_alpha   90.00
_cell.angle_beta   90.00
_cell.angle_gamma   90.00
#
_symmetry.space_group_name_H-M   'P 1'
#
loop_
_entity.id
_entity.type
_entity.pdbx_description
1 polymer ?
#
loop_
_entity_poly.entity_id
_entity_poly.type
_entity_poly.pdbx_seq_one_letter_code
_entity_poly.pdbx_strand_id
1 'polypeptide(L)'
;RLCALGKGQLTPGRGLTQGPQNPKKQGIFHIHEVRDKLREIVGASTNWRDHVKAMEERKLLHSFLAKSQDELPPRRMKDSYIEVLLPLGSEPELREKYLTVQNTVRFGRILEDLDSLGVLTCYMHNKIHSAKMSPLSIVTALVDKIDMCKKSLSPEQDIKFSGHVSWVGKTSMEVKMQMFQLHGDEFCPVLDATFVMVARDSENKGPAFVNPLILESPEEEELFRQGECTLIFLPPNAVWMENSKLKSLEICHPQERNIFNRIFGGFLMRKAYELGWATACSFGGSRPFVVAVDDIMFQKPVEVGSLLFLSSQVCFTQNNYIQVRVHSEVASLQEKEHTTTNVFHFTFMSEKEVPLVFPKTYGESMLYLDGQRHFNSMSGPATVRKDYLWNP
;
A
#
# COMPACT_ATOMS: atom_id res chain seq x y z
N ARG A 1 -12.15 -18.72 32.08
CA ARG A 1 -11.72 -18.49 33.49
C ARG A 1 -10.19 -18.39 33.40
N LEU A 2 -9.51 -17.27 33.43
CA LEU A 2 -9.53 -15.98 34.14
C LEU A 2 -9.04 -14.90 33.13
N CYS A 3 -9.17 -13.58 33.24
CA CYS A 3 -9.64 -12.67 34.28
C CYS A 3 -9.95 -11.33 33.58
N ALA A 4 -11.07 -10.70 33.94
CA ALA A 4 -11.31 -9.28 33.70
C ALA A 4 -10.54 -8.46 34.75
N LEU A 5 -9.97 -7.31 34.35
CA LEU A 5 -9.46 -6.16 35.14
C LEU A 5 -8.79 -5.24 34.09
N GLY A 6 -8.97 -3.92 34.00
CA GLY A 6 -9.67 -2.87 34.72
C GLY A 6 -9.22 -1.57 34.03
N LYS A 7 -10.11 -0.59 33.87
CA LYS A 7 -9.75 0.75 33.37
C LYS A 7 -8.75 1.39 34.35
N GLY A 8 -7.50 1.55 33.92
CA GLY A 8 -6.43 2.22 34.66
C GLY A 8 -5.84 3.35 33.83
N GLN A 9 -5.72 4.52 34.45
CA GLN A 9 -5.18 5.76 33.88
C GLN A 9 -3.77 5.56 33.30
N LEU A 10 -3.55 6.06 32.09
CA LEU A 10 -2.23 6.18 31.48
C LEU A 10 -1.40 7.23 32.23
N THR A 11 -0.43 6.78 33.02
CA THR A 11 0.70 7.60 33.49
C THR A 11 1.75 7.72 32.38
N PRO A 12 2.47 8.86 32.24
CA PRO A 12 3.47 9.04 31.19
C PRO A 12 4.70 8.18 31.50
N GLY A 13 5.03 7.26 30.59
CA GLY A 13 6.24 6.44 30.65
C GLY A 13 7.49 7.31 30.51
N ARG A 14 8.37 7.22 31.51
CA ARG A 14 9.71 7.81 31.53
C ARG A 14 10.53 7.26 30.36
N GLY A 15 11.13 8.19 29.61
CA GLY A 15 12.07 7.89 28.53
C GLY A 15 13.24 7.03 29.00
N LEU A 16 13.71 6.18 28.09
CA LEU A 16 14.91 5.37 28.21
C LEU A 16 16.09 6.27 28.58
N THR A 17 16.62 6.07 29.79
CA THR A 17 17.80 6.77 30.32
C THR A 17 19.06 6.34 29.58
N GLN A 18 19.80 7.33 29.09
CA GLN A 18 21.10 7.20 28.42
C GLN A 18 22.14 6.52 29.33
N GLY A 19 22.77 5.45 28.81
CA GLY A 19 24.06 4.98 29.31
C GLY A 19 25.22 5.73 28.61
N PRO A 20 26.35 6.00 29.28
CA PRO A 20 27.37 6.92 28.77
C PRO A 20 28.37 6.21 27.87
N GLN A 21 28.38 6.50 26.56
CA GLN A 21 29.52 6.17 25.68
C GLN A 21 29.79 7.28 24.65
N ASN A 22 30.95 7.92 24.83
CA ASN A 22 31.77 8.74 23.92
C ASN A 22 31.14 9.34 22.63
N PRO A 23 31.04 10.68 22.51
CA PRO A 23 30.54 11.35 21.33
C PRO A 23 31.66 11.53 20.29
N LYS A 24 31.80 10.61 19.34
CA LYS A 24 32.29 11.01 18.02
C LYS A 24 31.11 11.66 17.31
N LYS A 25 31.17 12.99 17.15
CA LYS A 25 30.19 13.82 16.42
C LYS A 25 29.80 13.16 15.08
N GLN A 26 28.68 12.43 15.05
CA GLN A 26 27.91 12.26 13.83
C GLN A 26 27.23 13.62 13.58
N GLY A 27 27.53 14.25 12.45
CA GLY A 27 26.89 15.50 12.04
C GLY A 27 25.36 15.33 12.02
N ILE A 28 24.64 16.41 12.29
CA ILE A 28 23.18 16.46 12.18
C ILE A 28 22.83 16.11 10.73
N PHE A 29 22.03 15.06 10.52
CA PHE A 29 21.60 14.64 9.19
C PHE A 29 20.30 15.39 8.85
N HIS A 30 20.32 16.18 7.78
CA HIS A 30 19.21 17.05 7.39
C HIS A 30 18.33 16.42 6.31
N ILE A 31 17.06 16.83 6.28
CA ILE A 31 16.08 16.25 5.36
C ILE A 31 16.43 16.42 3.87
N HIS A 32 17.16 17.48 3.51
CA HIS A 32 17.58 17.69 2.14
C HIS A 32 18.58 16.63 1.67
N GLU A 33 19.43 16.14 2.58
CA GLU A 33 20.45 15.12 2.31
C GLU A 33 19.87 13.72 2.10
N VAL A 34 18.64 13.46 2.57
CA VAL A 34 17.96 12.16 2.42
C VAL A 34 17.80 11.81 0.94
N ARG A 35 17.37 12.77 0.11
CA ARG A 35 17.17 12.54 -1.33
C ARG A 35 18.48 12.34 -2.07
N ASP A 36 19.53 13.05 -1.67
CA ASP A 36 20.88 12.88 -2.24
C ASP A 36 21.42 11.49 -1.92
N LYS A 37 21.26 11.03 -0.69
CA LYS A 37 21.68 9.70 -0.27
C LYS A 37 20.90 8.59 -0.96
N LEU A 38 19.59 8.76 -1.16
CA LEU A 38 18.79 7.85 -1.97
C LEU A 38 19.29 7.76 -3.41
N ARG A 39 19.58 8.91 -4.03
CA ARG A 39 20.16 8.96 -5.39
C ARG A 39 21.48 8.21 -5.45
N GLU A 40 22.35 8.38 -4.46
CA GLU A 40 23.63 7.68 -4.37
C GLU A 40 23.45 6.16 -4.26
N ILE A 41 22.56 5.69 -3.37
CA ILE A 41 22.31 4.26 -3.15
C ILE A 41 21.70 3.58 -4.38
N VAL A 42 20.75 4.25 -5.04
CA VAL A 42 20.04 3.71 -6.22
C VAL A 42 20.85 3.89 -7.51
N GLY A 43 21.79 4.85 -7.52
CA GLY A 43 22.52 5.31 -8.70
C GLY A 43 21.64 6.06 -9.71
N ALA A 44 20.61 6.77 -9.23
CA ALA A 44 19.67 7.48 -10.09
C ALA A 44 20.21 8.86 -10.51
N SER A 45 20.26 9.14 -11.81
CA SER A 45 20.61 10.46 -12.36
C SER A 45 19.36 11.29 -12.67
N THR A 46 19.46 12.61 -12.52
CA THR A 46 18.43 13.61 -12.90
C THR A 46 18.45 13.94 -14.40
N ASN A 47 19.49 13.55 -15.12
CA ASN A 47 19.64 13.78 -16.56
C ASN A 47 19.14 12.56 -17.35
N TRP A 48 18.27 12.78 -18.34
CA TRP A 48 17.62 11.70 -19.12
C TRP A 48 18.60 10.73 -19.78
N ARG A 49 19.70 11.24 -20.38
CA ARG A 49 20.69 10.38 -21.05
C ARG A 49 21.43 9.48 -20.05
N ASP A 50 21.74 10.02 -18.88
CA ASP A 50 22.40 9.28 -17.81
C ASP A 50 21.43 8.31 -17.12
N HIS A 51 20.12 8.60 -17.15
CA HIS A 51 19.07 7.72 -16.62
C HIS A 51 18.94 6.42 -17.42
N VAL A 52 18.97 6.47 -18.76
CA VAL A 52 18.93 5.26 -19.60
C VAL A 52 20.13 4.36 -19.31
N LYS A 53 21.32 4.96 -19.26
CA LYS A 53 22.56 4.25 -18.91
C LYS A 53 22.52 3.65 -17.50
N ALA A 54 22.01 4.39 -16.52
CA ALA A 54 21.83 3.90 -15.15
C ALA A 54 20.86 2.70 -15.10
N MET A 55 19.79 2.70 -15.92
CA MET A 55 18.85 1.58 -16.00
C MET A 55 19.50 0.32 -16.62
N GLU A 56 20.38 0.47 -17.61
CA GLU A 56 21.18 -0.63 -18.14
C GLU A 56 22.19 -1.18 -17.12
N GLU A 57 22.86 -0.31 -16.37
CA GLU A 57 23.76 -0.72 -15.27
C GLU A 57 22.98 -1.44 -14.15
N ARG A 58 21.73 -1.05 -13.87
CA ARG A 58 20.87 -1.75 -12.90
C ARG A 58 20.49 -3.16 -13.33
N LYS A 59 20.37 -3.47 -14.62
CA LYS A 59 20.13 -4.86 -15.08
C LYS A 59 21.25 -5.81 -14.67
N LEU A 60 22.49 -5.32 -14.62
CA LEU A 60 23.65 -6.10 -14.18
C LEU A 60 23.60 -6.44 -12.68
N LEU A 61 22.87 -5.64 -11.89
CA LEU A 61 22.71 -5.84 -10.45
C LEU A 61 21.84 -7.06 -10.10
N HIS A 62 21.12 -7.63 -11.06
CA HIS A 62 20.31 -8.84 -10.83
C HIS A 62 21.17 -10.02 -10.33
N SER A 63 22.45 -10.07 -10.69
CA SER A 63 23.38 -11.10 -10.21
C SER A 63 23.70 -11.03 -8.71
N PHE A 64 23.44 -9.88 -8.07
CA PHE A 64 23.67 -9.65 -6.64
C PHE A 64 22.42 -9.91 -5.79
N LEU A 65 21.29 -10.29 -6.39
CA LEU A 65 20.08 -10.65 -5.67
C LEU A 65 20.24 -12.05 -5.05
N ALA A 66 19.92 -12.17 -3.76
CA ALA A 66 19.87 -13.45 -3.07
C ALA A 66 18.75 -14.33 -3.62
N LYS A 67 18.97 -15.65 -3.65
CA LYS A 67 17.97 -16.64 -4.11
C LYS A 67 17.05 -17.09 -2.97
N SER A 68 17.48 -16.93 -1.73
CA SER A 68 16.68 -17.16 -0.53
C SER A 68 17.00 -16.12 0.54
N GLN A 69 16.12 -15.96 1.52
CA GLN A 69 16.35 -15.06 2.64
C GLN A 69 17.51 -15.54 3.55
N ASP A 70 17.77 -16.84 3.60
CA ASP A 70 18.84 -17.44 4.40
C ASP A 70 20.26 -17.09 3.90
N GLU A 71 20.38 -16.66 2.65
CA GLU A 71 21.64 -16.15 2.08
C GLU A 71 21.98 -14.72 2.54
N LEU A 72 21.02 -14.02 3.17
CA LEU A 72 21.20 -12.64 3.61
C LEU A 72 21.61 -12.57 5.09
N PRO A 73 22.58 -11.71 5.44
CA PRO A 73 22.98 -11.56 6.83
C PRO A 73 21.84 -10.95 7.65
N PRO A 74 21.58 -11.47 8.87
CA PRO A 74 20.56 -10.91 9.73
C PRO A 74 20.97 -9.53 10.26
N ARG A 75 19.98 -8.67 10.53
CA ARG A 75 20.15 -7.25 10.88
C ARG A 75 19.32 -6.91 12.11
N ARG A 76 19.75 -5.93 12.89
CA ARG A 76 19.04 -5.47 14.10
C ARG A 76 18.23 -4.23 13.80
N MET A 77 17.19 -3.93 14.59
CA MET A 77 16.40 -2.71 14.42
C MET A 77 17.29 -1.46 14.41
N LYS A 78 18.26 -1.38 15.33
CA LYS A 78 19.24 -0.29 15.41
C LYS A 78 20.13 -0.12 14.18
N ASP A 79 20.34 -1.16 13.37
CA ASP A 79 21.16 -1.07 12.16
C ASP A 79 20.43 -0.29 11.04
N SER A 80 19.11 -0.16 11.15
CA SER A 80 18.25 0.65 10.26
C SER A 80 17.89 2.02 10.86
N TYR A 81 18.16 2.26 12.15
CA TYR A 81 17.74 3.46 12.85
C TYR A 81 18.37 4.72 12.25
N ILE A 82 17.53 5.72 12.03
CA ILE A 82 17.90 7.01 11.45
C ILE A 82 17.16 8.15 12.16
N GLU A 83 17.87 9.24 12.41
CA GLU A 83 17.27 10.52 12.82
C GLU A 83 17.59 11.59 11.77
N VAL A 84 16.58 12.42 11.47
CA VAL A 84 16.69 13.49 10.48
C VAL A 84 16.08 14.78 11.00
N LEU A 85 16.78 15.89 10.82
CA LEU A 85 16.29 17.21 11.19
C LEU A 85 15.71 17.94 9.97
N LEU A 86 14.53 18.54 10.16
CA LEU A 86 13.90 19.49 9.25
C LEU A 86 13.90 20.87 9.96
N PRO A 87 14.86 21.75 9.64
CA PRO A 87 15.09 23.00 10.35
C PRO A 87 14.11 24.12 9.90
N LEU A 88 12.80 23.95 10.13
CA LEU A 88 11.83 25.00 9.77
C LEU A 88 12.06 26.29 10.55
N GLY A 89 12.34 26.20 11.84
CA GLY A 89 12.61 27.34 12.72
C GLY A 89 13.95 28.01 12.41
N SER A 90 14.98 27.19 12.20
CA SER A 90 16.35 27.67 12.01
C SER A 90 16.65 28.14 10.58
N GLU A 91 15.95 27.65 9.55
CA GLU A 91 16.18 28.00 8.14
C GLU A 91 14.92 28.57 7.45
N PRO A 92 14.76 29.91 7.41
CA PRO A 92 13.59 30.55 6.80
C PRO A 92 13.42 30.26 5.31
N GLU A 93 14.51 30.14 4.54
CA GLU A 93 14.43 29.84 3.11
C GLU A 93 13.84 28.45 2.85
N LEU A 94 14.21 27.45 3.68
CA LEU A 94 13.63 26.12 3.61
C LEU A 94 12.16 26.16 4.04
N ARG A 95 11.83 26.94 5.09
CA ARG A 95 10.47 27.07 5.64
C ARG A 95 9.45 27.45 4.57
N GLU A 96 9.77 28.37 3.66
CA GLU A 96 8.88 28.79 2.57
C GLU A 96 8.33 27.61 1.75
N LYS A 97 9.17 26.59 1.51
CA LYS A 97 8.77 25.36 0.79
C LYS A 97 7.72 24.54 1.53
N TYR A 98 7.67 24.67 2.86
CA TYR A 98 6.80 23.94 3.76
C TYR A 98 5.61 24.77 4.25
N LEU A 99 5.37 25.97 3.72
CA LEU A 99 4.21 26.80 4.07
C LEU A 99 3.03 26.59 3.12
N THR A 100 1.82 26.67 3.67
CA THR A 100 0.56 26.84 2.93
C THR A 100 0.29 28.32 2.69
N VAL A 101 -0.70 28.65 1.86
CA VAL A 101 -1.17 30.04 1.67
C VAL A 101 -1.68 30.70 2.96
N GLN A 102 -2.08 29.92 3.97
CA GLN A 102 -2.48 30.40 5.31
C GLN A 102 -1.32 30.46 6.32
N ASN A 103 -0.06 30.36 5.88
CA ASN A 103 1.13 30.33 6.75
C ASN A 103 1.14 29.20 7.79
N THR A 104 0.49 28.07 7.51
CA THR A 104 0.58 26.84 8.30
C THR A 104 1.51 25.83 7.63
N VAL A 105 1.95 24.80 8.37
CA VAL A 105 2.80 23.73 7.82
C VAL A 105 2.03 22.93 6.77
N ARG A 106 2.58 22.87 5.55
CA ARG A 106 2.08 22.10 4.42
C ARG A 106 2.32 20.62 4.66
N PHE A 107 1.36 19.96 5.27
CA PHE A 107 1.45 18.54 5.65
C PHE A 107 1.77 17.61 4.47
N GLY A 108 1.32 17.91 3.25
CA GLY A 108 1.68 17.13 2.06
C GLY A 108 3.19 17.04 1.79
N ARG A 109 3.97 18.06 2.15
CA ARG A 109 5.45 18.01 2.06
C ARG A 109 6.06 17.09 3.12
N ILE A 110 5.45 17.05 4.31
CA ILE A 110 5.85 16.15 5.40
C ILE A 110 5.60 14.70 5.00
N LEU A 111 4.46 14.40 4.36
CA LEU A 111 4.18 13.05 3.83
C LEU A 111 5.20 12.59 2.78
N GLU A 112 5.58 13.48 1.86
CA GLU A 112 6.62 13.21 0.85
C GLU A 112 7.99 12.90 1.48
N ASP A 113 8.31 13.59 2.56
CA ASP A 113 9.56 13.39 3.31
C ASP A 113 9.52 12.11 4.15
N LEU A 114 8.40 11.79 4.81
CA LEU A 114 8.20 10.52 5.50
C LEU A 114 8.33 9.32 4.54
N ASP A 115 7.75 9.40 3.35
CA ASP A 115 7.90 8.35 2.33
C ASP A 115 9.38 8.15 1.94
N SER A 116 10.08 9.24 1.65
CA SER A 116 11.52 9.22 1.32
C SER A 116 12.36 8.64 2.46
N LEU A 117 12.04 9.01 3.72
CA LEU A 117 12.70 8.49 4.92
C LEU A 117 12.44 7.00 5.10
N GLY A 118 11.21 6.53 4.87
CA GLY A 118 10.87 5.12 4.93
C GLY A 118 11.68 4.30 3.93
N VAL A 119 11.78 4.78 2.69
CA VAL A 119 12.59 4.16 1.63
C VAL A 119 14.07 4.12 2.04
N LEU A 120 14.61 5.22 2.57
CA LEU A 120 16.01 5.28 3.02
C LEU A 120 16.27 4.30 4.17
N THR A 121 15.35 4.21 5.14
CA THR A 121 15.43 3.29 6.28
C THR A 121 15.54 1.84 5.80
N CYS A 122 14.74 1.45 4.82
CA CYS A 122 14.82 0.13 4.18
C CYS A 122 16.14 -0.11 3.45
N TYR A 123 16.68 0.90 2.76
CA TYR A 123 18.00 0.77 2.13
C TYR A 123 19.13 0.65 3.15
N MET A 124 19.04 1.34 4.28
CA MET A 124 19.99 1.22 5.38
C MET A 124 19.93 -0.17 6.03
N HIS A 125 18.73 -0.74 6.17
CA HIS A 125 18.52 -2.11 6.62
C HIS A 125 19.20 -3.13 5.71
N ASN A 126 18.98 -3.02 4.39
CA ASN A 126 19.50 -3.96 3.38
C ASN A 126 20.84 -3.50 2.76
N LYS A 127 21.63 -2.71 3.48
CA LYS A 127 22.88 -2.16 2.95
C LYS A 127 23.92 -3.27 2.75
N ILE A 128 24.37 -3.46 1.51
CA ILE A 128 25.44 -4.38 1.14
C ILE A 128 26.75 -3.60 1.08
N HIS A 129 27.68 -3.85 2.01
CA HIS A 129 28.95 -3.11 2.09
C HIS A 129 29.88 -3.31 0.89
N SER A 130 29.74 -4.44 0.18
CA SER A 130 30.55 -4.77 -1.00
C SER A 130 30.02 -4.16 -2.30
N ALA A 131 28.79 -3.65 -2.32
CA ALA A 131 28.16 -3.12 -3.51
C ALA A 131 28.12 -1.58 -3.46
N LYS A 132 28.54 -0.95 -4.56
CA LYS A 132 28.46 0.52 -4.70
C LYS A 132 27.00 1.00 -4.80
N MET A 133 26.12 0.17 -5.35
CA MET A 133 24.70 0.46 -5.58
C MET A 133 23.85 -0.70 -5.06
N SER A 134 22.65 -0.40 -4.57
CA SER A 134 21.73 -1.44 -4.11
C SER A 134 21.09 -2.16 -5.30
N PRO A 135 21.09 -3.52 -5.31
CA PRO A 135 20.36 -4.30 -6.31
C PRO A 135 18.84 -4.28 -6.09
N LEU A 136 18.39 -3.78 -4.94
CA LEU A 136 16.97 -3.70 -4.59
C LEU A 136 16.35 -2.42 -5.14
N SER A 137 15.10 -2.53 -5.56
CA SER A 137 14.21 -1.41 -5.80
C SER A 137 13.15 -1.42 -4.70
N ILE A 138 13.22 -0.47 -3.76
CA ILE A 138 12.26 -0.38 -2.66
C ILE A 138 11.10 0.51 -3.09
N VAL A 139 9.88 0.01 -2.92
CA VAL A 139 8.64 0.74 -3.23
C VAL A 139 7.72 0.77 -2.03
N THR A 140 7.00 1.87 -1.88
CA THR A 140 5.95 2.01 -0.86
C THR A 140 4.73 1.20 -1.27
N ALA A 141 4.37 0.20 -0.47
CA ALA A 141 3.25 -0.68 -0.75
C ALA A 141 1.98 -0.25 -0.02
N LEU A 142 2.13 0.19 1.23
CA LEU A 142 1.03 0.67 2.07
C LEU A 142 1.55 1.75 3.01
N VAL A 143 0.75 2.79 3.19
CA VAL A 143 0.83 3.67 4.35
C VAL A 143 -0.35 3.28 5.22
N ASP A 144 -0.09 2.74 6.41
CA ASP A 144 -1.14 2.27 7.30
C ASP A 144 -1.74 3.48 8.06
N LYS A 145 -1.64 3.51 9.39
CA LYS A 145 -2.17 4.60 10.19
C LYS A 145 -1.12 5.66 10.44
N ILE A 146 -1.50 6.93 10.20
CA ILE A 146 -0.75 8.11 10.63
C ILE A 146 -1.55 8.76 11.74
N ASP A 147 -1.06 8.64 12.97
CA ASP A 147 -1.69 9.20 14.16
C ASP A 147 -1.06 10.54 14.50
N MET A 148 -1.87 11.61 14.50
CA MET A 148 -1.45 12.94 14.93
C MET A 148 -1.74 13.13 16.42
N CYS A 149 -0.68 13.27 17.21
CA CYS A 149 -0.77 13.52 18.66
C CYS A 149 -1.15 14.99 18.97
N LYS A 150 -0.89 15.90 18.02
CA LYS A 150 -1.17 17.35 18.17
C LYS A 150 -1.98 17.88 16.99
N LYS A 151 -2.93 18.78 17.29
CA LYS A 151 -3.85 19.37 16.29
C LYS A 151 -3.19 20.37 15.33
N SER A 152 -2.02 20.91 15.65
CA SER A 152 -1.33 21.88 14.79
C SER A 152 0.19 21.83 14.95
N LEU A 153 0.89 21.91 13.83
CA LEU A 153 2.35 22.02 13.74
C LEU A 153 2.74 23.49 13.58
N SER A 154 3.69 23.97 14.38
CA SER A 154 4.26 25.30 14.21
C SER A 154 5.25 25.34 13.02
N PRO A 155 5.16 26.30 12.10
CA PRO A 155 6.17 26.48 11.04
C PRO A 155 7.44 27.18 11.52
N GLU A 156 7.43 27.75 12.73
CA GLU A 156 8.57 28.47 13.32
C GLU A 156 9.46 27.57 14.18
N GLN A 157 9.14 26.27 14.26
CA GLN A 157 9.83 25.33 15.12
C GLN A 157 10.40 24.17 14.31
N ASP A 158 11.63 23.78 14.64
CA ASP A 158 12.31 22.66 14.01
C ASP A 158 11.59 21.34 14.29
N ILE A 159 11.65 20.44 13.31
CA ILE A 159 11.04 19.13 13.36
C ILE A 159 12.14 18.08 13.29
N LYS A 160 12.05 17.04 14.12
CA LYS A 160 12.92 15.87 14.07
C LYS A 160 12.10 14.64 13.68
N PHE A 161 12.59 13.89 12.71
CA PHE A 161 12.08 12.57 12.35
C PHE A 161 13.00 11.50 12.93
N SER A 162 12.42 10.39 13.37
CA SER A 162 13.13 9.13 13.61
C SER A 162 12.43 7.99 12.88
N GLY A 163 13.19 6.99 12.45
CA GLY A 163 12.65 5.82 11.75
C GLY A 163 13.51 4.59 11.94
N HIS A 164 12.88 3.43 12.00
CA HIS A 164 13.56 2.12 11.99
C HIS A 164 12.63 1.04 11.42
N VAL A 165 13.21 -0.05 10.94
CA VAL A 165 12.48 -1.25 10.55
C VAL A 165 12.01 -1.98 11.81
N SER A 166 10.70 -2.13 11.97
CA SER A 166 10.04 -2.79 13.12
C SER A 166 9.66 -4.24 12.82
N TRP A 167 9.47 -4.59 11.55
CA TRP A 167 9.14 -5.95 11.14
C TRP A 167 9.68 -6.25 9.74
N VAL A 168 10.02 -7.52 9.50
CA VAL A 168 10.54 -8.00 8.22
C VAL A 168 9.83 -9.29 7.82
N GLY A 169 9.23 -9.27 6.62
CA GLY A 169 8.74 -10.47 5.93
C GLY A 169 9.80 -11.04 4.99
N LYS A 170 9.38 -11.84 3.99
CA LYS A 170 10.32 -12.38 2.99
C LYS A 170 10.83 -11.30 2.02
N THR A 171 9.94 -10.41 1.60
CA THR A 171 10.17 -9.41 0.54
C THR A 171 9.58 -8.05 0.91
N SER A 172 9.16 -7.89 2.16
CA SER A 172 8.47 -6.71 2.68
C SER A 172 9.05 -6.33 4.04
N MET A 173 8.94 -5.05 4.39
CA MET A 173 9.44 -4.48 5.64
C MET A 173 8.44 -3.46 6.16
N GLU A 174 8.16 -3.52 7.45
CA GLU A 174 7.44 -2.46 8.16
C GLU A 174 8.45 -1.46 8.71
N VAL A 175 8.19 -0.17 8.50
CA VAL A 175 8.97 0.93 9.00
C VAL A 175 8.09 1.77 9.92
N LYS A 176 8.48 1.84 11.20
CA LYS A 176 7.88 2.76 12.16
C LYS A 176 8.65 4.06 12.17
N MET A 177 7.93 5.16 12.02
CA MET A 177 8.47 6.51 12.03
C MET A 177 7.75 7.37 13.05
N GLN A 178 8.53 8.20 13.74
CA GLN A 178 8.04 9.18 14.69
C GLN A 178 8.51 10.56 14.29
N MET A 179 7.65 11.55 14.49
CA MET A 179 7.95 12.94 14.27
C MET A 179 7.82 13.69 15.59
N PHE A 180 8.79 14.54 15.87
CA PHE A 180 8.86 15.39 17.05
C PHE A 180 8.99 16.85 16.63
N GLN A 181 8.37 17.75 17.37
CA GLN A 181 8.49 19.19 17.16
C GLN A 181 9.15 19.86 18.37
N LEU A 182 10.16 20.68 18.11
CA LEU A 182 10.89 21.43 19.13
C LEU A 182 9.96 22.44 19.81
N HIS A 183 9.82 22.36 21.13
CA HIS A 183 9.09 23.31 21.97
C HIS A 183 9.97 23.75 23.13
N GLY A 184 10.43 25.00 23.11
CA GLY A 184 11.50 25.41 24.01
C GLY A 184 12.77 24.65 23.66
N ASP A 185 13.30 23.90 24.63
CA ASP A 185 14.52 23.09 24.47
C ASP A 185 14.25 21.58 24.32
N GLU A 186 12.97 21.16 24.25
CA GLU A 186 12.60 19.74 24.19
C GLU A 186 11.83 19.37 22.90
N PHE A 187 12.10 18.18 22.38
CA PHE A 187 11.38 17.60 21.25
C PHE A 187 10.15 16.82 21.72
N CYS A 188 8.96 17.37 21.47
CA CYS A 188 7.70 16.72 21.85
C CYS A 188 7.15 15.87 20.68
N PRO A 189 6.64 14.66 20.93
CA PRO A 189 6.07 13.81 19.89
C PRO A 189 4.81 14.44 19.30
N VAL A 190 4.69 14.42 17.98
CA VAL A 190 3.57 15.04 17.24
C VAL A 190 2.90 14.09 16.26
N LEU A 191 3.60 13.08 15.76
CA LEU A 191 3.04 12.11 14.82
C LEU A 191 3.76 10.76 14.93
N ASP A 192 2.97 9.69 14.89
CA ASP A 192 3.44 8.32 14.71
C ASP A 192 2.90 7.78 13.39
N ALA A 193 3.74 7.14 12.59
CA ALA A 193 3.35 6.58 11.30
C ALA A 193 3.99 5.22 11.05
N THR A 194 3.21 4.34 10.41
CA THR A 194 3.67 3.02 10.00
C THR A 194 3.57 2.89 8.49
N PHE A 195 4.69 2.53 7.86
CA PHE A 195 4.79 2.33 6.41
C PHE A 195 5.20 0.89 6.12
N VAL A 196 4.61 0.31 5.08
CA VAL A 196 4.99 -1.00 4.56
C VAL A 196 5.67 -0.81 3.23
N MET A 197 6.93 -1.23 3.18
CA MET A 197 7.77 -1.18 2.01
C MET A 197 7.93 -2.58 1.42
N VAL A 198 8.02 -2.67 0.09
CA VAL A 198 8.27 -3.93 -0.62
C VAL A 198 9.56 -3.81 -1.40
N ALA A 199 10.39 -4.84 -1.29
CA ALA A 199 11.61 -4.98 -2.07
C ALA A 199 11.32 -5.71 -3.39
N ARG A 200 11.79 -5.11 -4.47
CA ARG A 200 11.67 -5.60 -5.84
C ARG A 200 13.06 -5.79 -6.42
N ASP A 201 13.15 -6.59 -7.47
CA ASP A 201 14.40 -6.76 -8.21
C ASP A 201 14.91 -5.44 -8.82
N SER A 202 16.10 -5.47 -9.39
CA SER A 202 16.73 -4.27 -9.95
C SER A 202 15.99 -3.68 -11.16
N GLU A 203 15.13 -4.47 -11.80
CA GLU A 203 14.27 -4.09 -12.94
C GLU A 203 12.82 -3.75 -12.52
N ASN A 204 12.49 -3.86 -11.23
CA ASN A 204 11.14 -3.74 -10.67
C ASN A 204 10.09 -4.69 -11.29
N LYS A 205 10.49 -5.91 -11.70
CA LYS A 205 9.59 -6.91 -12.30
C LYS A 205 9.10 -7.92 -11.27
N GLY A 206 10.03 -8.45 -10.48
CA GLY A 206 9.80 -9.49 -9.49
C GLY A 206 10.02 -9.02 -8.04
N PRO A 207 9.58 -9.82 -7.07
CA PRO A 207 9.92 -9.61 -5.67
C PRO A 207 11.40 -9.94 -5.40
N ALA A 208 12.00 -9.27 -4.41
CA ALA A 208 13.37 -9.54 -3.96
C ALA A 208 13.43 -9.77 -2.45
N PHE A 209 14.30 -10.67 -2.00
CA PHE A 209 14.46 -10.99 -0.58
C PHE A 209 15.12 -9.84 0.20
N VAL A 210 14.72 -9.71 1.47
CA VAL A 210 15.25 -8.69 2.40
C VAL A 210 15.93 -9.34 3.60
N ASN A 211 16.89 -8.64 4.18
CA ASN A 211 17.67 -9.12 5.32
C ASN A 211 16.77 -9.43 6.53
N PRO A 212 16.87 -10.63 7.15
CA PRO A 212 16.04 -10.98 8.31
C PRO A 212 16.35 -10.10 9.53
N LEU A 213 15.36 -9.91 10.40
CA LEU A 213 15.48 -9.07 11.59
C LEU A 213 15.82 -9.91 12.84
N ILE A 214 16.78 -9.44 13.63
CA ILE A 214 17.12 -9.96 14.96
C ILE A 214 16.46 -9.06 16.00
N LEU A 215 15.81 -9.69 16.97
CA LEU A 215 15.18 -9.05 18.12
C LEU A 215 16.11 -9.20 19.32
N GLU A 216 16.50 -8.09 19.95
CA GLU A 216 17.42 -8.05 21.09
C GLU A 216 16.71 -7.71 22.42
N SER A 217 15.53 -7.08 22.39
CA SER A 217 14.78 -6.69 23.60
C SER A 217 13.31 -7.11 23.58
N PRO A 218 12.66 -7.22 24.77
CA PRO A 218 11.22 -7.48 24.85
C PRO A 218 10.36 -6.40 24.17
N GLU A 219 10.84 -5.15 24.13
CA GLU A 219 10.14 -4.09 23.38
C GLU A 219 10.21 -4.35 21.87
N GLU A 220 11.37 -4.79 21.35
CA GLU A 220 11.53 -5.16 19.94
C GLU A 220 10.67 -6.38 19.58
N GLU A 221 10.56 -7.37 20.46
CA GLU A 221 9.66 -8.52 20.28
C GLU A 221 8.20 -8.09 20.18
N GLU A 222 7.77 -7.16 21.03
CA GLU A 222 6.39 -6.64 20.99
C GLU A 222 6.14 -5.84 19.71
N LEU A 223 7.10 -4.99 19.28
CA LEU A 223 7.01 -4.25 18.02
C LEU A 223 6.93 -5.20 16.82
N PHE A 224 7.75 -6.24 16.81
CA PHE A 224 7.75 -7.25 15.75
C PHE A 224 6.41 -8.00 15.71
N ARG A 225 5.89 -8.42 16.87
CA ARG A 225 4.60 -9.11 17.00
C ARG A 225 3.44 -8.22 16.55
N GLN A 226 3.49 -6.92 16.83
CA GLN A 226 2.50 -5.96 16.34
C GLN A 226 2.53 -5.84 14.81
N GLY A 227 3.72 -5.82 14.20
CA GLY A 227 3.87 -5.84 12.74
C GLY A 227 3.36 -7.14 12.12
N GLU A 228 3.67 -8.29 12.73
CA GLU A 228 3.10 -9.59 12.35
C GLU A 228 1.58 -9.57 12.45
N CYS A 229 1.00 -9.08 13.55
CA CYS A 229 -0.45 -8.99 13.70
C CYS A 229 -1.08 -8.08 12.64
N THR A 230 -0.49 -6.92 12.36
CA THR A 230 -1.03 -5.96 11.38
C THR A 230 -0.97 -6.50 9.95
N LEU A 231 0.08 -7.24 9.60
CA LEU A 231 0.34 -7.67 8.21
C LEU A 231 -0.02 -9.14 7.92
N ILE A 232 -0.13 -9.98 8.95
CA ILE A 232 -0.40 -11.41 8.83
C ILE A 232 -1.80 -11.76 9.35
N PHE A 233 -2.34 -11.01 10.32
CA PHE A 233 -3.64 -11.31 10.91
C PHE A 233 -4.70 -10.31 10.47
N LEU A 234 -5.72 -10.84 9.79
CA LEU A 234 -6.94 -10.10 9.49
C LEU A 234 -7.62 -9.69 10.81
N PRO A 235 -8.15 -8.46 10.91
CA PRO A 235 -9.01 -8.11 12.03
C PRO A 235 -10.21 -9.08 12.13
N PRO A 236 -10.85 -9.19 13.32
CA PRO A 236 -12.02 -10.04 13.47
C PRO A 236 -13.08 -9.69 12.42
N ASN A 237 -13.61 -10.70 11.72
CA ASN A 237 -14.57 -10.53 10.61
C ASN A 237 -13.97 -9.88 9.33
N ALA A 238 -12.69 -10.12 9.03
CA ALA A 238 -12.09 -9.75 7.75
C ALA A 238 -11.61 -10.97 6.95
N VAL A 239 -11.51 -10.82 5.63
CA VAL A 239 -11.16 -11.86 4.66
C VAL A 239 -10.15 -11.32 3.65
N TRP A 240 -9.15 -12.12 3.30
CA TRP A 240 -8.19 -11.75 2.25
C TRP A 240 -8.87 -11.64 0.89
N MET A 241 -8.50 -10.60 0.13
CA MET A 241 -9.06 -10.34 -1.19
C MET A 241 -8.87 -11.52 -2.15
N GLU A 242 -7.75 -12.26 -2.03
CA GLU A 242 -7.46 -13.44 -2.84
C GLU A 242 -8.49 -14.57 -2.66
N ASN A 243 -9.10 -14.67 -1.47
CA ASN A 243 -10.10 -15.69 -1.14
C ASN A 243 -11.49 -15.38 -1.70
N SER A 244 -11.70 -14.18 -2.27
CA SER A 244 -12.97 -13.76 -2.87
C SER A 244 -13.04 -14.01 -4.38
N LYS A 245 -12.01 -14.64 -4.98
CA LYS A 245 -11.91 -14.80 -6.43
C LYS A 245 -12.81 -15.93 -6.95
N LEU A 246 -13.66 -15.63 -7.91
CA LEU A 246 -14.37 -16.63 -8.73
C LEU A 246 -14.00 -16.47 -10.20
N LYS A 247 -13.96 -17.59 -10.94
CA LYS A 247 -13.65 -17.60 -12.36
C LYS A 247 -14.71 -18.37 -13.13
N SER A 248 -14.97 -17.94 -14.36
CA SER A 248 -15.82 -18.65 -15.30
C SER A 248 -15.19 -18.66 -16.70
N LEU A 249 -15.50 -19.70 -17.47
CA LEU A 249 -15.11 -19.85 -18.87
C LEU A 249 -16.38 -20.07 -19.69
N GLU A 250 -16.55 -19.27 -20.73
CA GLU A 250 -17.69 -19.33 -21.64
C GLU A 250 -17.19 -19.46 -23.09
N ILE A 251 -17.80 -20.36 -23.85
CA ILE A 251 -17.53 -20.49 -25.28
C ILE A 251 -18.47 -19.53 -26.03
N CYS A 252 -17.89 -18.69 -26.89
CA CYS A 252 -18.64 -17.69 -27.65
C CYS A 252 -19.41 -18.32 -28.81
N HIS A 253 -20.62 -18.84 -28.55
CA HIS A 253 -21.43 -19.53 -29.56
C HIS A 253 -22.09 -18.57 -30.57
N PRO A 254 -22.40 -19.04 -31.80
CA PRO A 254 -23.08 -18.23 -32.81
C PRO A 254 -24.47 -17.71 -32.41
N GLN A 255 -25.16 -18.32 -31.44
CA GLN A 255 -26.46 -17.83 -30.97
C GLN A 255 -26.36 -16.47 -30.26
N GLU A 256 -25.18 -16.13 -29.75
CA GLU A 256 -24.93 -14.94 -28.93
C GLU A 256 -24.36 -13.77 -29.76
N ARG A 257 -24.42 -13.87 -31.10
CA ARG A 257 -23.85 -12.88 -32.03
C ARG A 257 -24.83 -11.77 -32.37
N ASN A 258 -24.28 -10.60 -32.68
CA ASN A 258 -24.98 -9.49 -33.32
C ASN A 258 -25.04 -9.68 -34.86
N ILE A 259 -25.70 -8.74 -35.54
CA ILE A 259 -25.84 -8.73 -37.01
C ILE A 259 -24.50 -8.62 -37.76
N PHE A 260 -23.43 -8.23 -37.07
CA PHE A 260 -22.06 -8.12 -37.61
C PHE A 260 -21.18 -9.33 -37.27
N ASN A 261 -21.79 -10.45 -36.87
CA ASN A 261 -21.10 -11.70 -36.50
C ASN A 261 -20.06 -11.55 -35.37
N ARG A 262 -20.31 -10.61 -34.44
CA ARG A 262 -19.53 -10.42 -33.21
C ARG A 262 -20.41 -10.70 -32.00
N ILE A 263 -19.83 -11.14 -30.89
CA ILE A 263 -20.59 -11.41 -29.68
C ILE A 263 -21.28 -10.14 -29.18
N PHE A 264 -22.54 -10.29 -28.83
CA PHE A 264 -23.38 -9.21 -28.36
C PHE A 264 -22.91 -8.72 -26.99
N GLY A 265 -22.74 -7.41 -26.82
CA GLY A 265 -22.29 -6.83 -25.55
C GLY A 265 -23.21 -7.20 -24.37
N GLY A 266 -24.51 -7.39 -24.62
CA GLY A 266 -25.45 -7.86 -23.60
C GLY A 266 -25.15 -9.27 -23.09
N PHE A 267 -24.58 -10.15 -23.91
CA PHE A 267 -24.12 -11.46 -23.45
C PHE A 267 -22.97 -11.32 -22.46
N LEU A 268 -21.97 -10.49 -22.77
CA LEU A 268 -20.85 -10.20 -21.86
C LEU A 268 -21.34 -9.59 -20.55
N MET A 269 -22.23 -8.59 -20.63
CA MET A 269 -22.79 -7.93 -19.43
C MET A 269 -23.55 -8.92 -18.55
N ARG A 270 -24.39 -9.77 -19.14
CA ARG A 270 -25.14 -10.80 -18.40
C ARG A 270 -24.19 -11.76 -17.68
N LYS A 271 -23.21 -12.32 -18.40
CA LYS A 271 -22.25 -13.26 -17.82
C LYS A 271 -21.37 -12.63 -16.75
N ALA A 272 -20.94 -11.39 -16.95
CA ALA A 272 -20.19 -10.65 -15.94
C ALA A 272 -21.04 -10.37 -14.69
N TYR A 273 -22.31 -9.98 -14.86
CA TYR A 273 -23.23 -9.75 -13.75
C TYR A 273 -23.52 -11.04 -12.97
N GLU A 274 -23.83 -12.14 -13.65
CA GLU A 274 -24.08 -13.45 -13.02
C GLU A 274 -22.87 -13.89 -12.17
N LEU A 275 -21.65 -13.75 -12.70
CA LEU A 275 -20.43 -14.05 -11.97
C LEU A 275 -20.20 -13.08 -10.79
N GLY A 276 -20.39 -11.78 -11.01
CA GLY A 276 -20.24 -10.77 -9.96
C GLY A 276 -21.22 -10.95 -8.80
N TRP A 277 -22.48 -11.29 -9.12
CA TRP A 277 -23.51 -11.62 -8.14
C TRP A 277 -23.16 -12.89 -7.36
N ALA A 278 -22.66 -13.93 -8.04
CA ALA A 278 -22.21 -15.16 -7.38
C ALA A 278 -21.06 -14.89 -6.40
N THR A 279 -20.10 -14.04 -6.79
CA THR A 279 -18.99 -13.61 -5.93
C THR A 279 -19.50 -12.85 -4.71
N ALA A 280 -20.40 -11.88 -4.88
CA ALA A 280 -20.99 -11.14 -3.78
C ALA A 280 -21.79 -12.05 -2.82
N CYS A 281 -22.54 -13.02 -3.37
CA CYS A 281 -23.31 -13.98 -2.59
C CYS A 281 -22.41 -14.91 -1.78
N SER A 282 -21.34 -15.43 -2.41
CA SER A 282 -20.36 -16.28 -1.75
C SER A 282 -19.59 -15.54 -0.67
N PHE A 283 -19.29 -14.26 -0.88
CA PHE A 283 -18.54 -13.44 0.07
C PHE A 283 -19.39 -12.98 1.26
N GLY A 284 -20.61 -12.47 0.99
CA GLY A 284 -21.51 -11.96 2.03
C GLY A 284 -22.27 -13.04 2.80
N GLY A 285 -22.27 -14.31 2.33
CA GLY A 285 -22.97 -15.42 2.96
C GLY A 285 -24.50 -15.26 3.00
N SER A 286 -25.04 -14.32 2.23
CA SER A 286 -26.46 -14.03 2.09
C SER A 286 -26.78 -13.54 0.68
N ARG A 287 -28.06 -13.44 0.34
CA ARG A 287 -28.49 -13.02 -1.00
C ARG A 287 -28.20 -11.52 -1.19
N PRO A 288 -27.36 -11.12 -2.17
CA PRO A 288 -27.09 -9.71 -2.41
C PRO A 288 -28.11 -9.09 -3.37
N PHE A 289 -28.37 -7.79 -3.18
CA PHE A 289 -29.14 -6.93 -4.07
C PHE A 289 -28.19 -6.04 -4.88
N VAL A 290 -28.47 -5.85 -6.16
CA VAL A 290 -27.70 -4.88 -6.98
C VAL A 290 -28.11 -3.47 -6.61
N VAL A 291 -27.13 -2.59 -6.39
CA VAL A 291 -27.33 -1.18 -6.07
C VAL A 291 -26.92 -0.30 -7.23
N ALA A 292 -25.74 -0.54 -7.80
CA ALA A 292 -25.19 0.25 -8.88
C ALA A 292 -24.37 -0.61 -9.84
N VAL A 293 -24.35 -0.20 -11.09
CA VAL A 293 -23.47 -0.70 -12.14
C VAL A 293 -22.77 0.52 -12.73
N ASP A 294 -21.44 0.50 -12.76
CA ASP A 294 -20.66 1.63 -13.27
C ASP A 294 -20.64 1.66 -14.80
N ASP A 295 -20.08 2.74 -15.36
CA ASP A 295 -19.93 2.90 -16.81
C ASP A 295 -19.15 1.74 -17.43
N ILE A 296 -19.77 1.09 -18.42
CA ILE A 296 -19.20 -0.07 -19.12
C ILE A 296 -18.61 0.39 -20.45
N MET A 297 -17.28 0.32 -20.57
CA MET A 297 -16.57 0.58 -21.83
C MET A 297 -16.10 -0.72 -22.49
N PHE A 298 -16.64 -1.01 -23.68
CA PHE A 298 -16.21 -2.13 -24.51
C PHE A 298 -14.95 -1.75 -25.29
N GLN A 299 -13.79 -2.27 -24.88
CA GLN A 299 -12.50 -1.88 -25.47
C GLN A 299 -12.25 -2.60 -26.79
N LYS A 300 -12.66 -3.87 -26.90
CA LYS A 300 -12.43 -4.70 -28.09
C LYS A 300 -13.63 -5.58 -28.41
N PRO A 301 -13.96 -5.78 -29.70
CA PRO A 301 -14.98 -6.72 -30.12
C PRO A 301 -14.56 -8.17 -29.85
N VAL A 302 -15.54 -9.03 -29.61
CA VAL A 302 -15.32 -10.46 -29.38
C VAL A 302 -15.86 -11.26 -30.56
N GLU A 303 -15.05 -12.18 -31.07
CA GLU A 303 -15.41 -13.02 -32.20
C GLU A 303 -16.16 -14.29 -31.76
N VAL A 304 -17.01 -14.79 -32.65
CA VAL A 304 -17.68 -16.08 -32.47
C VAL A 304 -16.62 -17.19 -32.53
N GLY A 305 -16.70 -18.14 -31.60
CA GLY A 305 -15.76 -19.25 -31.47
C GLY A 305 -14.56 -18.98 -30.54
N SER A 306 -14.40 -17.75 -30.05
CA SER A 306 -13.36 -17.45 -29.04
C SER A 306 -13.73 -17.98 -27.65
N LEU A 307 -12.73 -18.10 -26.79
CA LEU A 307 -12.91 -18.45 -25.38
C LEU A 307 -12.96 -17.17 -24.53
N LEU A 308 -14.08 -16.95 -23.85
CA LEU A 308 -14.27 -15.83 -22.94
C LEU A 308 -13.97 -16.27 -21.50
N PHE A 309 -12.91 -15.71 -20.92
CA PHE A 309 -12.57 -15.90 -19.51
C PHE A 309 -13.06 -14.71 -18.71
N LEU A 310 -13.74 -15.01 -17.60
CA LEU A 310 -14.25 -14.03 -16.65
C LEU A 310 -13.61 -14.30 -15.29
N SER A 311 -13.04 -13.27 -14.68
CA SER A 311 -12.48 -13.31 -13.33
C SER A 311 -13.14 -12.25 -12.47
N SER A 312 -13.86 -12.67 -11.43
CA SER A 312 -14.51 -11.79 -10.48
C SER A 312 -13.78 -11.79 -9.14
N GLN A 313 -13.72 -10.63 -8.49
CA GLN A 313 -13.09 -10.44 -7.18
C GLN A 313 -13.79 -9.31 -6.43
N VAL A 314 -13.96 -9.45 -5.11
CA VAL A 314 -14.38 -8.35 -4.24
C VAL A 314 -13.21 -7.39 -4.09
N CYS A 315 -13.38 -6.13 -4.50
CA CYS A 315 -12.31 -5.13 -4.41
C CYS A 315 -12.46 -4.22 -3.19
N PHE A 316 -13.67 -3.93 -2.73
CA PHE A 316 -13.90 -3.07 -1.57
C PHE A 316 -15.18 -3.47 -0.83
N THR A 317 -15.22 -3.25 0.49
CA THR A 317 -16.37 -3.57 1.34
C THR A 317 -16.54 -2.48 2.39
N GLN A 318 -17.78 -2.06 2.63
CA GLN A 318 -18.10 -1.12 3.70
C GLN A 318 -19.49 -1.40 4.25
N ASN A 319 -19.60 -1.64 5.56
CA ASN A 319 -20.84 -2.02 6.24
C ASN A 319 -21.46 -3.28 5.60
N ASN A 320 -22.58 -3.14 4.88
CA ASN A 320 -23.26 -4.19 4.14
C ASN A 320 -23.10 -4.08 2.62
N TYR A 321 -22.25 -3.16 2.13
CA TYR A 321 -21.96 -3.00 0.71
C TYR A 321 -20.73 -3.78 0.29
N ILE A 322 -20.80 -4.36 -0.91
CA ILE A 322 -19.74 -5.13 -1.55
C ILE A 322 -19.51 -4.54 -2.94
N GLN A 323 -18.30 -4.00 -3.17
CA GLN A 323 -17.84 -3.64 -4.51
C GLN A 323 -17.16 -4.84 -5.16
N VAL A 324 -17.67 -5.26 -6.31
CA VAL A 324 -17.13 -6.40 -7.07
C VAL A 324 -16.61 -5.91 -8.41
N ARG A 325 -15.39 -6.30 -8.72
CA ARG A 325 -14.77 -6.12 -10.04
C ARG A 325 -14.84 -7.43 -10.81
N VAL A 326 -15.26 -7.38 -12.07
CA VAL A 326 -15.24 -8.51 -13.00
C VAL A 326 -14.40 -8.13 -14.22
N HIS A 327 -13.29 -8.82 -14.41
CA HIS A 327 -12.40 -8.66 -15.55
C HIS A 327 -12.72 -9.70 -16.61
N SER A 328 -12.92 -9.26 -17.85
CA SER A 328 -13.16 -10.14 -18.98
C SER A 328 -12.00 -10.09 -19.96
N GLU A 329 -11.55 -11.27 -20.36
CA GLU A 329 -10.51 -11.46 -21.36
C GLU A 329 -10.93 -12.53 -22.35
N VAL A 330 -10.44 -12.41 -23.58
CA VAL A 330 -10.72 -13.35 -24.65
C VAL A 330 -9.41 -13.93 -25.15
N ALA A 331 -9.38 -15.25 -25.31
CA ALA A 331 -8.32 -15.94 -26.03
C ALA A 331 -8.83 -16.35 -27.42
N SER A 332 -8.12 -15.87 -28.45
CA SER A 332 -8.31 -16.37 -29.81
C SER A 332 -7.58 -17.70 -29.99
N LEU A 333 -8.18 -18.63 -30.73
CA LEU A 333 -7.58 -19.92 -31.06
C LEU A 333 -6.30 -19.77 -31.92
N GLN A 334 -6.16 -18.65 -32.64
CA GLN A 334 -5.06 -18.40 -33.57
C GLN A 334 -3.84 -17.79 -32.86
N GLU A 335 -4.06 -16.85 -31.95
CA GLU A 335 -3.00 -15.99 -31.41
C GLU A 335 -2.43 -16.49 -30.07
N LYS A 336 -3.08 -17.45 -29.37
CA LYS A 336 -2.72 -17.92 -28.00
C LYS A 336 -2.57 -16.82 -26.93
N GLU A 337 -2.75 -15.54 -27.28
CA GLU A 337 -2.71 -14.42 -26.36
C GLU A 337 -4.08 -14.11 -25.75
N HIS A 338 -4.07 -13.71 -24.48
CA HIS A 338 -5.25 -13.23 -23.76
C HIS A 338 -5.36 -11.73 -23.95
N THR A 339 -6.50 -11.28 -24.47
CA THR A 339 -6.78 -9.87 -24.68
C THR A 339 -7.90 -9.40 -23.77
N THR A 340 -7.67 -8.34 -22.99
CA THR A 340 -8.72 -7.72 -22.17
C THR A 340 -9.78 -7.08 -23.05
N THR A 341 -11.04 -7.37 -22.78
CA THR A 341 -12.18 -6.83 -23.51
C THR A 341 -12.90 -5.76 -22.70
N ASN A 342 -13.22 -6.06 -21.45
CA ASN A 342 -13.95 -5.18 -20.55
C ASN A 342 -13.52 -5.39 -19.10
N VAL A 343 -13.79 -4.37 -18.29
CA VAL A 343 -13.78 -4.44 -16.83
C VAL A 343 -15.13 -3.92 -16.36
N PHE A 344 -15.82 -4.71 -15.57
CA PHE A 344 -17.12 -4.37 -14.99
C PHE A 344 -16.96 -4.12 -13.51
N HIS A 345 -17.63 -3.08 -13.01
CA HIS A 345 -17.71 -2.79 -11.59
C HIS A 345 -19.18 -2.80 -11.17
N PHE A 346 -19.47 -3.62 -10.16
CA PHE A 346 -20.81 -3.82 -9.62
C PHE A 346 -20.80 -3.51 -8.14
N THR A 347 -21.76 -2.72 -7.69
CA THR A 347 -22.02 -2.48 -6.27
C THR A 347 -23.21 -3.32 -5.85
N PHE A 348 -22.99 -4.19 -4.86
CA PHE A 348 -24.01 -5.01 -4.24
C PHE A 348 -24.24 -4.60 -2.79
N MET A 349 -25.44 -4.86 -2.28
CA MET A 349 -25.81 -4.71 -0.88
C MET A 349 -26.29 -6.05 -0.33
N SER A 350 -25.70 -6.49 0.76
CA SER A 350 -26.07 -7.69 1.51
C SER A 350 -27.12 -7.35 2.56
N GLU A 351 -27.95 -8.33 2.94
CA GLU A 351 -28.92 -8.20 4.05
C GLU A 351 -28.22 -8.04 5.40
N LYS A 352 -27.03 -8.63 5.54
CA LYS A 352 -26.20 -8.59 6.75
C LYS A 352 -24.93 -7.81 6.49
N GLU A 353 -24.35 -7.31 7.57
CA GLU A 353 -23.00 -6.76 7.57
C GLU A 353 -22.01 -7.80 7.02
N VAL A 354 -21.15 -7.36 6.11
CA VAL A 354 -20.24 -8.25 5.38
C VAL A 354 -18.85 -8.17 5.98
N PRO A 355 -18.04 -9.24 5.87
CA PRO A 355 -16.65 -9.18 6.28
C PRO A 355 -15.87 -8.08 5.55
N LEU A 356 -14.87 -7.48 6.20
CA LEU A 356 -13.99 -6.53 5.54
C LEU A 356 -13.02 -7.26 4.60
N VAL A 357 -12.86 -6.77 3.37
CA VAL A 357 -11.87 -7.29 2.42
C VAL A 357 -10.53 -6.58 2.61
N PHE A 358 -9.42 -7.33 2.67
CA PHE A 358 -8.08 -6.77 2.76
C PHE A 358 -7.18 -7.23 1.60
N PRO A 359 -6.47 -6.31 0.92
CA PRO A 359 -5.49 -6.67 -0.09
C PRO A 359 -4.22 -7.25 0.54
N LYS A 360 -3.60 -8.23 -0.11
CA LYS A 360 -2.33 -8.83 0.33
C LYS A 360 -1.16 -8.40 -0.54
N THR A 361 -1.40 -8.21 -1.83
CA THR A 361 -0.38 -7.81 -2.80
C THR A 361 -0.56 -6.36 -3.24
N TYR A 362 0.50 -5.73 -3.72
CA TYR A 362 0.42 -4.37 -4.30
C TYR A 362 -0.66 -4.25 -5.39
N GLY A 363 -0.79 -5.26 -6.26
CA GLY A 363 -1.83 -5.31 -7.28
C GLY A 363 -3.24 -5.29 -6.67
N GLU A 364 -3.46 -6.04 -5.59
CA GLU A 364 -4.73 -6.03 -4.86
C GLU A 364 -4.95 -4.70 -4.13
N SER A 365 -3.91 -4.05 -3.60
CA SER A 365 -4.04 -2.72 -2.99
C SER A 365 -4.50 -1.68 -3.99
N MET A 366 -4.00 -1.74 -5.23
CA MET A 366 -4.48 -0.89 -6.32
C MET A 366 -5.94 -1.17 -6.65
N LEU A 367 -6.35 -2.44 -6.70
CA LEU A 367 -7.77 -2.82 -6.89
C LEU A 367 -8.64 -2.33 -5.73
N TYR A 368 -8.15 -2.35 -4.49
CA TYR A 368 -8.88 -1.86 -3.32
C TYR A 368 -9.16 -0.37 -3.41
N LEU A 369 -8.13 0.43 -3.74
CA LEU A 369 -8.27 1.87 -3.95
C LEU A 369 -9.20 2.19 -5.12
N ASP A 370 -9.11 1.43 -6.21
CA ASP A 370 -10.00 1.57 -7.36
C ASP A 370 -11.47 1.26 -6.98
N GLY A 371 -11.70 0.15 -6.28
CA GLY A 371 -13.01 -0.21 -5.74
C GLY A 371 -13.59 0.84 -4.80
N GLN A 372 -12.76 1.42 -3.92
CA GLN A 372 -13.18 2.51 -3.04
C GLN A 372 -13.58 3.77 -3.81
N ARG A 373 -12.89 4.12 -4.90
CA ARG A 373 -13.25 5.27 -5.75
C ARG A 373 -14.60 5.06 -6.43
N HIS A 374 -14.82 3.86 -6.97
CA HIS A 374 -16.09 3.45 -7.57
C HIS A 374 -17.25 3.44 -6.56
N PHE A 375 -17.00 3.00 -5.32
CA PHE A 375 -18.00 3.09 -4.25
C PHE A 375 -18.29 4.55 -3.84
N ASN A 376 -17.27 5.41 -3.79
CA ASN A 376 -17.43 6.81 -3.40
C ASN A 376 -18.13 7.65 -4.48
N SER A 377 -17.96 7.33 -5.77
CA SER A 377 -18.67 8.04 -6.86
C SER A 377 -20.19 7.84 -6.77
N MET A 378 -20.65 6.69 -6.27
CA MET A 378 -22.05 6.45 -5.92
C MET A 378 -22.54 7.38 -4.80
N SER A 379 -21.67 7.72 -3.84
CA SER A 379 -21.99 8.47 -2.62
C SER A 379 -21.93 10.00 -2.78
N GLY A 380 -21.67 10.52 -4.00
CA GLY A 380 -21.73 11.95 -4.32
C GLY A 380 -23.16 12.52 -4.21
N PRO A 381 -23.35 13.86 -4.29
CA PRO A 381 -24.64 14.52 -4.05
C PRO A 381 -25.61 14.32 -5.22
N ALA A 382 -25.94 13.08 -5.54
CA ALA A 382 -27.15 12.74 -6.25
C ALA A 382 -28.27 12.74 -5.21
N THR A 383 -29.12 13.75 -5.30
CA THR A 383 -30.40 13.87 -4.60
C THR A 383 -31.20 12.57 -4.73
N VAL A 384 -30.98 11.61 -3.83
CA VAL A 384 -31.78 10.39 -3.75
C VAL A 384 -33.17 10.84 -3.33
N ARG A 385 -34.09 10.91 -4.31
CA ARG A 385 -35.53 11.02 -4.04
C ARG A 385 -35.91 9.88 -3.11
N LYS A 386 -36.36 10.24 -1.91
CA LYS A 386 -36.72 9.38 -0.79
C LYS A 386 -37.98 8.51 -1.01
N ASP A 387 -38.35 8.23 -2.26
CA ASP A 387 -39.69 7.74 -2.59
C ASP A 387 -39.69 6.35 -3.22
N TYR A 388 -38.95 5.39 -2.67
CA TYR A 388 -39.27 3.96 -2.87
C TYR A 388 -38.86 3.18 -1.60
N LEU A 389 -39.68 3.29 -0.55
CA LEU A 389 -39.68 2.34 0.56
C LEU A 389 -40.27 1.01 0.05
N TRP A 390 -39.41 0.04 -0.21
CA TRP A 390 -39.81 -1.35 -0.35
C TRP A 390 -40.01 -1.93 1.06
N ASN A 391 -41.26 -2.23 1.44
CA ASN A 391 -41.55 -3.03 2.62
C ASN A 391 -41.60 -4.52 2.21
N PRO A 392 -41.05 -5.43 3.05
CA PRO A 392 -40.81 -6.83 2.72
C PRO A 392 -42.08 -7.65 2.45
#